data_AF-A0A9E4ETF0-F1
#
_entry.id   AF-A0A9E4ETF0-F1
#
_cell.length_a   1.000
_cell.length_b   1.000
_cell.length_c   1.000
_cell.angle_alpha   90.00
_cell.angle_beta   90.00
_cell.angle_gamma   90.00
#
_symmetry.space_group_name_H-M   'P 1'
#
loop_
_entity.id
_entity.type
_entity.pdbx_description
1 polymer ?
#
loop_
_entity_poly.entity_id
_entity_poly.type
_entity_poly.pdbx_seq_one_letter_code
_entity_poly.pdbx_strand_id
1 'polypeptide(L)'
;MTPFEELTYRGQLRRLRQLSLEALASYDLGDFSLRPIQHRENATFLVRAGGCRYVLRVNRPKNRDQAFIRSELEWLDAITRDTDLVVPAPVADREGKLLTVASTPGIPEPRVCALFRWVKGRFVSQHDLTGRHLERVGRLM
;
A
#
# COMPACT_ATOMS: atom_id res chain seq x y z
N MET A 1 -13.58 13.71 20.98
CA MET A 1 -13.55 13.14 19.61
C MET A 1 -13.88 11.66 19.68
N THR A 2 -14.77 11.14 18.81
CA THR A 2 -15.05 9.69 18.76
C THR A 2 -13.77 8.89 18.45
N PRO A 3 -13.46 7.82 19.21
CA PRO A 3 -12.33 6.93 18.95
C PRO A 3 -12.34 6.37 17.52
N PHE A 4 -11.16 6.12 16.95
CA PHE A 4 -11.03 5.66 15.56
C PHE A 4 -11.76 4.33 15.29
N GLU A 5 -11.62 3.36 16.20
CA GLU A 5 -12.20 2.02 16.05
C GLU A 5 -13.74 2.04 16.15
N GLU A 6 -14.33 3.06 16.78
CA GLU A 6 -15.78 3.25 16.91
C GLU A 6 -16.40 4.03 15.73
N LEU A 7 -15.58 4.54 14.81
CA LEU A 7 -16.10 5.25 13.64
C LEU A 7 -16.77 4.29 12.67
N THR A 8 -17.76 4.81 11.94
CA THR A 8 -18.24 4.16 10.71
C THR A 8 -17.09 3.93 9.73
N TYR A 9 -17.24 2.94 8.85
CA TYR A 9 -16.27 2.66 7.78
C TYR A 9 -15.86 3.92 6.99
N ARG A 10 -16.82 4.79 6.65
CA ARG A 10 -16.57 6.07 5.98
C ARG A 10 -15.79 7.05 6.86
N GLY A 11 -16.08 7.07 8.16
CA GLY A 11 -15.34 7.89 9.13
C GLY A 11 -13.88 7.46 9.27
N GLN A 12 -13.64 6.15 9.37
CA GLN A 12 -12.27 5.59 9.38
C GLN A 12 -11.51 5.96 8.10
N LEU A 13 -12.11 5.74 6.94
CA LEU A 13 -11.51 6.10 5.65
C LEU A 13 -11.17 7.59 5.54
N ARG A 14 -12.01 8.48 6.09
CA ARG A 14 -11.73 9.92 6.09
C ARG A 14 -10.47 10.25 6.91
N ARG A 15 -10.29 9.66 8.08
CA ARG A 15 -9.09 9.86 8.91
C ARG A 15 -7.85 9.22 8.29
N LEU A 16 -7.98 8.00 7.76
CA LEU A 16 -6.90 7.31 7.05
C LEU A 16 -6.47 8.06 5.79
N ARG A 17 -7.42 8.73 5.10
CA ARG A 17 -7.10 9.62 3.99
C ARG A 17 -6.20 10.77 4.43
N GLN A 18 -6.46 11.39 5.57
CA GLN A 18 -5.60 12.47 6.07
C GLN A 18 -4.20 11.95 6.41
N LEU A 19 -4.11 10.82 7.11
CA LEU A 19 -2.82 10.16 7.37
C LEU A 19 -2.07 9.81 6.08
N SER A 20 -2.81 9.41 5.04
CA SER A 20 -2.22 9.10 3.73
C SER A 20 -1.62 10.34 3.07
N LEU A 21 -2.22 11.52 3.24
CA LEU A 21 -1.66 12.77 2.73
C LEU A 21 -0.36 13.13 3.46
N GLU A 22 -0.33 12.98 4.79
CA GLU A 22 0.89 13.14 5.59
C GLU A 22 2.01 12.19 5.15
N ALA A 23 1.68 10.91 4.93
CA ALA A 23 2.66 9.95 4.42
C ALA A 23 3.19 10.35 3.03
N LEU A 24 2.30 10.75 2.12
CA LEU A 24 2.67 11.12 0.74
C LEU A 24 3.51 12.39 0.65
N ALA A 25 3.48 13.25 1.68
CA ALA A 25 4.34 14.42 1.74
C ALA A 25 5.84 14.08 1.78
N SER A 26 6.21 12.83 2.13
CA SER A 26 7.61 12.36 2.12
C SER A 26 8.11 11.95 0.73
N TYR A 27 7.22 11.83 -0.26
CA TYR A 27 7.53 11.34 -1.61
C TYR A 27 7.58 12.49 -2.61
N ASP A 28 8.45 12.36 -3.62
CA ASP A 28 8.53 13.34 -4.70
C ASP A 28 7.56 13.01 -5.84
N LEU A 29 6.27 13.26 -5.58
CA LEU A 29 5.18 12.95 -6.53
C LEU A 29 4.70 14.16 -7.33
N GLY A 30 5.05 15.38 -6.92
CA GLY A 30 4.43 16.61 -7.44
C GLY A 30 2.93 16.63 -7.18
N ASP A 31 2.15 17.13 -8.13
CA ASP A 31 0.69 17.11 -8.04
C ASP A 31 0.13 15.68 -8.16
N PHE A 32 -0.69 15.29 -7.20
CA PHE A 32 -1.30 13.97 -7.17
C PHE A 32 -2.77 13.97 -6.80
N SER A 33 -3.48 12.93 -7.24
CA SER A 33 -4.81 12.60 -6.75
C SER A 33 -4.77 11.31 -5.93
N LEU A 34 -5.63 11.23 -4.92
CA LEU A 34 -5.68 10.12 -3.98
C LEU A 34 -7.12 9.60 -3.87
N ARG A 35 -7.34 8.31 -4.09
CA ARG A 35 -8.67 7.66 -3.99
C ARG A 35 -8.59 6.37 -3.17
N PRO A 36 -9.49 6.09 -2.22
CA PRO A 36 -9.50 4.81 -1.52
C PRO A 36 -9.82 3.65 -2.48
N ILE A 37 -9.11 2.54 -2.33
CA ILE A 37 -9.37 1.27 -3.04
C ILE A 37 -10.11 0.33 -2.08
N GLN A 38 -9.48 0.02 -0.94
CA GLN A 38 -10.01 -0.94 0.02
C GLN A 38 -9.50 -0.62 1.42
N HIS A 39 -10.33 -0.86 2.43
CA HIS A 39 -9.95 -0.84 3.83
C HIS A 39 -10.41 -2.16 4.47
N ARG A 40 -9.47 -3.09 4.65
CA ARG A 40 -9.70 -4.41 5.27
C ARG A 40 -8.61 -4.67 6.33
N GLU A 41 -7.66 -5.55 6.03
CA GLU A 41 -6.49 -5.75 6.89
C GLU A 41 -5.59 -4.51 6.89
N ASN A 42 -5.36 -3.95 5.70
CA ASN A 42 -4.71 -2.67 5.50
C ASN A 42 -5.67 -1.73 4.76
N ALA A 43 -5.41 -0.43 4.87
CA ALA A 43 -6.06 0.54 4.00
C ALA A 43 -5.16 0.80 2.79
N THR A 44 -5.74 0.75 1.60
CA THR A 44 -5.05 0.97 0.33
C THR A 44 -5.70 2.11 -0.44
N PHE A 45 -4.85 2.95 -1.01
CA PHE A 45 -5.27 4.10 -1.79
C PHE A 45 -4.56 4.10 -3.14
N LEU A 46 -5.31 4.38 -4.19
CA LEU A 46 -4.79 4.69 -5.51
C LEU A 46 -4.24 6.10 -5.50
N VAL A 47 -2.96 6.23 -5.83
CA VAL A 47 -2.32 7.53 -6.09
C VAL A 47 -2.10 7.66 -7.58
N ARG A 48 -2.47 8.80 -8.16
CA ARG A 48 -2.08 9.16 -9.54
C ARG A 48 -1.25 10.42 -9.50
N ALA A 49 -0.05 10.37 -10.06
CA ALA A 49 0.91 11.45 -10.06
C ALA A 49 1.81 11.35 -11.30
N GLY A 50 2.06 12.47 -11.99
CA GLY A 50 2.93 12.51 -13.18
C GLY A 50 2.59 11.48 -14.27
N GLY A 51 1.29 11.25 -14.54
CA GLY A 51 0.84 10.23 -15.50
C GLY A 51 0.99 8.77 -15.04
N CYS A 52 1.60 8.53 -13.87
CA CYS A 52 1.81 7.22 -13.28
C CYS A 52 0.70 6.86 -12.27
N ARG A 53 0.58 5.56 -11.98
CA ARG A 53 -0.29 5.02 -10.93
C ARG A 53 0.56 4.34 -9.86
N TYR A 54 0.17 4.54 -8.61
CA TYR A 54 0.77 3.92 -7.44
C TYR A 54 -0.31 3.41 -6.49
N VAL A 55 0.08 2.55 -5.56
CA VAL A 55 -0.75 2.12 -4.45
C VAL A 55 -0.05 2.50 -3.16
N LEU A 56 -0.68 3.36 -2.36
CA LEU A 56 -0.26 3.60 -0.99
C LEU A 56 -0.94 2.57 -0.08
N ARG A 57 -0.16 1.82 0.69
CA ARG A 57 -0.64 0.91 1.74
C ARG A 57 -0.39 1.52 3.10
N VAL A 58 -1.44 1.78 3.85
CA VAL A 58 -1.41 2.15 5.27
C VAL A 58 -1.59 0.88 6.09
N ASN A 59 -0.52 0.45 6.77
CA ASN A 59 -0.52 -0.80 7.52
C ASN A 59 -1.26 -0.64 8.84
N ARG A 60 -2.09 -1.62 9.19
CA ARG A 60 -2.74 -1.68 10.51
C ARG A 60 -1.70 -2.08 11.58
N PRO A 61 -1.75 -1.54 12.81
CA PRO A 61 -0.75 -1.76 13.87
C PRO A 61 -0.81 -3.16 14.52
N LYS A 62 -1.39 -4.17 13.87
CA LYS A 62 -1.62 -5.49 14.46
C LYS A 62 -0.37 -6.36 14.41
N ASN A 63 0.44 -6.35 15.48
CA ASN A 63 1.62 -7.22 15.69
C ASN A 63 2.64 -7.25 14.54
N ARG A 64 2.65 -6.20 13.71
CA ARG A 64 3.61 -6.01 12.62
C ARG A 64 4.33 -4.71 12.91
N ASP A 65 5.49 -4.84 13.53
CA ASP A 65 6.35 -3.70 13.80
C ASP A 65 7.01 -3.20 12.50
N GLN A 66 7.81 -2.14 12.62
CA GLN A 66 8.51 -1.58 11.47
C GLN A 66 9.50 -2.56 10.85
N ALA A 67 10.13 -3.43 11.66
CA ALA A 67 11.12 -4.39 11.18
C ALA A 67 10.46 -5.47 10.31
N PHE A 68 9.29 -5.97 10.73
CA PHE A 68 8.49 -6.91 9.94
C PHE A 68 8.08 -6.34 8.58
N ILE A 69 7.63 -5.08 8.55
CA ILE A 69 7.24 -4.46 7.28
C ILE A 69 8.47 -4.16 6.43
N ARG A 70 9.58 -3.73 7.03
CA ARG A 70 10.83 -3.48 6.33
C ARG A 70 11.34 -4.72 5.61
N SER A 71 11.34 -5.88 6.27
CA SER A 71 11.83 -7.12 5.66
C SER A 71 10.97 -7.55 4.46
N GLU A 72 9.63 -7.37 4.53
CA GLU A 72 8.75 -7.57 3.37
C GLU A 72 9.14 -6.66 2.20
N LEU A 73 9.39 -5.38 2.46
CA LEU A 73 9.71 -4.39 1.42
C LEU A 73 11.09 -4.65 0.79
N GLU A 74 12.10 -4.97 1.61
CA GLU A 74 13.44 -5.34 1.14
C GLU A 74 13.39 -6.61 0.28
N TRP A 75 12.56 -7.58 0.63
CA TRP A 75 12.37 -8.78 -0.17
C TRP A 75 11.68 -8.49 -1.51
N LEU A 76 10.63 -7.65 -1.52
CA LEU A 76 9.97 -7.22 -2.77
C LEU A 76 10.91 -6.40 -3.67
N ASP A 77 11.75 -5.55 -3.08
CA ASP A 77 12.77 -4.78 -3.82
C ASP A 77 13.81 -5.72 -4.44
N ALA A 78 14.30 -6.71 -3.68
CA ALA A 78 15.20 -7.73 -4.20
C ALA A 78 14.58 -8.54 -5.34
N ILE A 79 13.33 -9.01 -5.20
CA ILE A 79 12.63 -9.72 -6.29
C ILE A 79 12.51 -8.85 -7.54
N THR A 80 12.17 -7.57 -7.36
CA THR A 80 12.05 -6.60 -8.48
C THR A 80 13.37 -6.40 -9.21
N ARG A 81 14.49 -6.41 -8.47
CA ARG A 81 15.83 -6.10 -8.99
C ARG A 81 16.54 -7.32 -9.57
N ASP A 82 16.32 -8.51 -8.99
CA ASP A 82 17.09 -9.72 -9.26
C ASP A 82 16.31 -10.76 -10.11
N THR A 83 15.05 -10.50 -10.44
CA THR A 83 14.21 -11.45 -11.22
C THR A 83 13.29 -10.73 -12.21
N ASP A 84 12.72 -11.49 -13.15
CA ASP A 84 11.68 -11.01 -14.06
C ASP A 84 10.25 -11.14 -13.48
N LEU A 85 10.11 -11.45 -12.18
CA LEU A 85 8.82 -11.61 -11.54
C LEU A 85 8.11 -10.27 -11.37
N VAL A 86 6.85 -10.22 -11.81
CA VAL A 86 6.02 -9.02 -11.66
C VAL A 86 5.43 -8.98 -10.24
N VAL A 87 6.07 -8.22 -9.35
CA VAL A 87 5.62 -7.97 -7.98
C VAL A 87 5.29 -6.49 -7.75
N PRO A 88 4.54 -6.14 -6.68
CA PRO A 88 4.39 -4.75 -6.26
C PRO A 88 5.75 -4.17 -5.83
N ALA A 89 6.41 -3.46 -6.75
CA ALA A 89 7.71 -2.84 -6.46
C ALA A 89 7.53 -1.65 -5.49
N PRO A 90 8.21 -1.64 -4.33
CA PRO A 90 8.17 -0.50 -3.42
C PRO A 90 8.83 0.73 -4.05
N VAL A 91 8.39 1.91 -3.64
CA VAL A 91 8.93 3.19 -4.06
C VAL A 91 9.55 3.85 -2.83
N ALA A 92 10.82 4.24 -2.93
CA ALA A 92 11.49 4.95 -1.86
C ALA A 92 10.95 6.38 -1.72
N ASP A 93 10.95 6.89 -0.49
CA ASP A 93 10.73 8.30 -0.22
C ASP A 93 11.95 9.18 -0.61
N ARG A 94 11.87 10.49 -0.39
CA ARG A 94 12.96 11.43 -0.72
C ARG A 94 14.28 11.14 0.02
N GLU A 95 14.23 10.41 1.13
CA GLU A 95 15.40 10.02 1.92
C GLU A 95 15.91 8.62 1.54
N GLY A 96 15.32 7.99 0.52
CA GLY A 96 15.69 6.64 0.08
C GLY A 96 15.10 5.53 0.95
N LYS A 97 14.16 5.82 1.85
CA LYS A 97 13.55 4.81 2.73
C LYS A 97 12.34 4.17 2.05
N LEU A 98 12.24 2.83 2.13
CA LEU A 98 11.10 2.09 1.57
C LEU A 98 9.82 2.20 2.43
N LEU A 99 9.95 2.63 3.69
CA LEU A 99 8.82 2.81 4.61
C LEU A 99 8.78 4.23 5.15
N THR A 100 7.56 4.73 5.34
CA THR A 100 7.29 6.05 5.89
C THR A 100 6.35 5.90 7.09
N VAL A 101 6.65 6.54 8.22
CA VAL A 101 5.75 6.54 9.38
C VAL A 101 4.98 7.85 9.39
N ALA A 102 3.65 7.77 9.43
CA ALA A 102 2.79 8.94 9.46
C ALA A 102 1.82 8.88 10.65
N SER A 103 1.48 10.06 11.18
CA SER A 103 0.53 10.25 12.27
C SER A 103 -0.40 11.41 11.94
N THR A 104 -1.66 11.33 12.37
CA THR A 104 -2.63 12.41 12.20
C THR A 104 -3.56 12.47 13.41
N PRO A 105 -4.08 13.65 13.80
CA PRO A 105 -5.08 13.74 14.86
C PRO A 105 -6.28 12.81 14.62
N GLY A 106 -6.66 12.05 15.64
CA GLY A 106 -7.78 11.12 15.57
C GLY A 106 -7.47 9.72 15.07
N ILE A 107 -6.20 9.39 14.83
CA ILE A 107 -5.72 8.00 14.76
C ILE A 107 -4.82 7.77 15.99
N PRO A 108 -5.10 6.77 16.85
CA PRO A 108 -4.45 6.63 18.14
C PRO A 108 -2.93 6.46 18.09
N GLU A 109 -2.43 5.74 17.09
CA GLU A 109 -1.00 5.41 16.96
C GLU A 109 -0.55 5.73 15.52
N PRO A 110 0.75 6.04 15.33
CA PRO A 110 1.33 6.15 14.00
C PRO A 110 1.07 4.90 13.16
N ARG A 111 1.08 5.08 11.83
CA ARG A 111 0.92 4.00 10.87
C ARG A 111 2.14 3.94 9.97
N VAL A 112 2.66 2.73 9.77
CA VAL A 112 3.68 2.46 8.77
C VAL A 112 3.00 2.45 7.41
N CYS A 113 3.52 3.25 6.49
CA CYS A 113 3.03 3.39 5.14
C CYS A 113 4.11 2.97 4.14
N ALA A 114 3.70 2.37 3.03
CA ALA A 114 4.58 2.05 1.92
C ALA A 114 3.88 2.37 0.60
N LEU A 115 4.60 3.00 -0.31
CA LEU A 115 4.13 3.31 -1.65
C LEU A 115 4.65 2.24 -2.62
N PHE A 116 3.78 1.74 -3.50
CA PHE A 116 4.11 0.71 -4.48
C PHE A 116 3.79 1.17 -5.89
N ARG A 117 4.58 0.71 -6.87
CA ARG A 117 4.23 0.84 -8.29
C ARG A 117 2.96 0.06 -8.60
N TRP A 118 2.14 0.57 -9.52
CA TRP A 118 0.93 -0.11 -9.95
C TRP A 118 1.25 -1.34 -10.80
N VAL A 119 0.77 -2.51 -10.37
CA VAL A 119 0.82 -3.74 -11.17
C VAL A 119 -0.29 -3.70 -12.22
N LYS A 120 0.09 -3.75 -13.50
CA LYS A 120 -0.87 -3.79 -14.61
C LYS A 120 -1.57 -5.15 -14.62
N GLY A 121 -2.90 -5.12 -14.68
CA GLY A 121 -3.70 -6.33 -14.75
C GLY A 121 -5.13 -6.08 -14.30
N ARG A 122 -5.89 -7.16 -14.20
CA ARG A 122 -7.23 -7.18 -13.62
C ARG A 122 -7.32 -8.31 -12.62
N PHE A 123 -8.18 -8.14 -11.62
CA PHE A 123 -8.54 -9.24 -10.74
C PHE A 123 -9.28 -10.31 -11.53
N VAL A 124 -8.89 -11.57 -11.36
CA VAL A 124 -9.60 -12.73 -11.91
C VAL A 124 -10.43 -13.30 -10.77
N SER A 125 -11.75 -13.27 -10.92
CA SER A 125 -12.66 -13.78 -9.90
C SER A 125 -12.61 -15.31 -9.83
N GLN A 126 -13.13 -15.89 -8.74
CA GLN A 126 -13.25 -17.35 -8.64
C GLN A 126 -14.09 -17.95 -9.78
N HIS A 127 -15.10 -17.21 -10.28
CA HIS A 127 -15.94 -17.65 -11.39
C HIS A 127 -15.22 -17.63 -12.74
N ASP A 128 -14.18 -16.80 -12.88
CA ASP A 128 -13.38 -16.66 -14.11
C ASP A 128 -12.06 -17.46 -14.05
N LEU A 129 -11.83 -18.19 -12.96
CA LEU A 129 -10.62 -18.97 -12.76
C LEU A 129 -10.66 -20.22 -13.65
N THR A 130 -9.53 -20.54 -14.29
CA THR A 130 -9.42 -21.68 -15.22
C THR A 130 -8.21 -22.52 -14.84
N GLY A 131 -8.15 -23.77 -15.30
CA GLY A 131 -6.99 -24.63 -15.11
C GLY A 131 -5.69 -23.98 -15.60
N ARG A 132 -5.73 -23.27 -16.73
CA ARG A 132 -4.59 -22.51 -17.26
C ARG A 132 -4.10 -21.41 -16.31
N HIS A 133 -5.00 -20.77 -15.57
CA HIS A 133 -4.60 -19.79 -14.55
C HIS A 133 -3.84 -20.48 -13.40
N LEU A 134 -4.32 -21.64 -12.94
CA LEU A 134 -3.68 -22.41 -11.88
C LEU A 134 -2.31 -22.96 -12.31
N GLU A 135 -2.19 -23.49 -13.52
CA GLU A 135 -0.91 -23.94 -14.09
C GLU A 135 0.11 -22.79 -14.14
N ARG A 136 -0.33 -21.58 -14.52
CA ARG A 136 0.55 -20.40 -14.55
C ARG A 136 1.00 -19.98 -13.16
N VAL A 137 0.12 -20.05 -12.15
CA VAL A 137 0.51 -19.81 -10.75
C VAL A 137 1.54 -20.84 -10.29
N GLY A 138 1.31 -22.12 -10.60
CA GLY A 138 2.25 -23.20 -10.25
C GLY A 138 3.62 -23.08 -10.91
N ARG A 139 3.75 -22.45 -12.08
CA ARG A 139 5.06 -22.16 -12.70
C ARG A 139 5.84 -21.03 -12.02
N LEU A 140 5.17 -20.24 -11.18
CA LEU A 140 5.78 -19.12 -10.44
C LEU A 140 6.13 -19.49 -8.99
N MET A 141 5.71 -20.68 -8.53
CA MET A 141 5.98 -21.23 -7.19
C MET A 141 7.10 -22.27 -7.28
#